data_AF-A0A7Y2JR05-F1
#
_entry.id   AF-A0A7Y2JR05-F1
#
_cell.length_a   1.000
_cell.length_b   1.000
_cell.length_c   1.000
_cell.angle_alpha   90.00
_cell.angle_beta   90.00
_cell.angle_gamma   90.00
#
_symmetry.space_group_name_H-M   'P 1'
#
loop_
_entity.id
_entity.type
_entity.pdbx_description
1 polymer ?
#
loop_
_entity_poly.entity_id
_entity_poly.type
_entity_poly.pdbx_seq_one_letter_code
_entity_poly.pdbx_strand_id
1 'polypeptide(L)'
;LEHLRIAQWDILEFSRKPDHVSPSFPDGYWPETDAPPDGSAWDRSVESFLADLDAMQALVMDRATDLFAQIPWGDGQTVLREALVLADHNSYHLGQLILIGKVLGALES
;
A
#
# COMPACT_ATOMS: atom_id res chain seq x y z
N LEU A 1 -0.59 10.58 -0.79
CA LEU A 1 -0.44 9.65 0.35
C LEU A 1 -1.60 8.66 0.42
N GLU A 2 -2.85 9.11 0.52
CA GLU A 2 -3.99 8.18 0.72
C GLU A 2 -4.11 7.08 -0.35
N HIS A 3 -3.85 7.38 -1.62
CA HIS A 3 -3.80 6.35 -2.66
C HIS A 3 -2.81 5.21 -2.34
N LEU A 4 -1.57 5.57 -1.94
CA LEU A 4 -0.55 4.61 -1.50
C LEU A 4 -1.02 3.81 -0.29
N ARG A 5 -1.60 4.49 0.71
CA ARG A 5 -2.08 3.86 1.95
C ARG A 5 -3.19 2.85 1.67
N ILE A 6 -4.19 3.21 0.88
CA ILE A 6 -5.34 2.35 0.58
C ILE A 6 -4.93 1.16 -0.29
N ALA A 7 -4.12 1.38 -1.34
CA ALA A 7 -3.63 0.31 -2.19
C ALA A 7 -2.74 -0.68 -1.43
N GLN A 8 -1.82 -0.18 -0.60
CA GLN A 8 -0.96 -1.03 0.20
C GLN A 8 -1.74 -1.85 1.23
N TRP A 9 -2.69 -1.23 1.93
CA TRP A 9 -3.58 -1.91 2.85
C TRP A 9 -4.36 -3.03 2.15
N ASP A 10 -4.92 -2.74 0.98
CA ASP A 10 -5.68 -3.73 0.21
C ASP A 10 -4.82 -4.92 -0.22
N ILE A 11 -3.62 -4.68 -0.77
CA ILE A 11 -2.69 -5.75 -1.16
C ILE A 11 -2.29 -6.61 0.05
N LEU A 12 -1.99 -5.97 1.18
CA LEU A 12 -1.63 -6.66 2.42
C LEU A 12 -2.78 -7.53 2.94
N GLU A 13 -3.99 -6.97 3.02
CA GLU A 13 -5.14 -7.69 3.57
C GLU A 13 -5.62 -8.80 2.64
N PHE A 14 -5.64 -8.55 1.33
CA PHE A 14 -5.85 -9.60 0.34
C PHE A 14 -4.84 -10.74 0.51
N SER A 15 -3.59 -10.45 0.84
CA SER A 15 -2.56 -11.49 1.01
C SER A 15 -2.74 -12.37 2.24
N ARG A 16 -3.47 -11.92 3.28
CA ARG A 16 -3.49 -12.59 4.60
C ARG A 16 -4.89 -12.86 5.17
N LYS A 17 -5.95 -12.32 4.59
CA LYS A 17 -7.33 -12.48 5.07
C LYS A 17 -8.24 -13.07 3.98
N PRO A 18 -8.76 -14.30 4.18
CA PRO A 18 -9.64 -14.96 3.20
C PRO A 18 -10.99 -14.27 3.00
N ASP A 19 -11.41 -13.45 3.95
CA ASP A 19 -12.68 -12.73 3.96
C ASP A 19 -12.52 -11.24 3.60
N HIS A 20 -11.30 -10.80 3.26
CA HIS A 20 -11.07 -9.43 2.80
C HIS A 20 -11.76 -9.18 1.46
N VAL A 21 -12.43 -8.04 1.37
CA VAL A 21 -13.10 -7.57 0.16
C VAL A 21 -12.39 -6.31 -0.29
N SER A 22 -11.74 -6.38 -1.45
CA SER A 22 -11.03 -5.24 -2.00
C SER A 22 -11.98 -4.08 -2.34
N PRO A 23 -11.50 -2.82 -2.26
CA PRO A 23 -12.25 -1.66 -2.71
C PRO A 23 -12.68 -1.79 -4.17
N SER A 24 -13.79 -1.13 -4.52
CA SER A 24 -14.22 -1.07 -5.92
C SER A 24 -13.19 -0.31 -6.75
N PHE A 25 -12.69 -0.92 -7.83
CA PHE A 25 -11.74 -0.28 -8.71
C PHE A 25 -12.44 0.63 -9.75
N PRO A 26 -11.90 1.83 -10.05
CA PRO A 26 -10.75 2.48 -9.42
C PRO A 26 -11.11 3.36 -8.20
N ASP A 27 -12.38 3.71 -8.05
CA ASP A 27 -12.83 4.80 -7.18
C ASP A 27 -12.48 4.57 -5.70
N GLY A 28 -12.55 3.33 -5.22
CA GLY A 28 -12.26 2.95 -3.84
C GLY A 28 -10.78 3.07 -3.44
N TYR A 29 -9.89 3.37 -4.37
CA TYR A 29 -8.44 3.56 -4.11
C TYR A 29 -8.04 5.03 -4.02
N TRP A 30 -9.01 5.94 -3.92
CA TRP A 30 -8.79 7.37 -3.78
C TRP A 30 -9.59 7.93 -2.59
N PRO A 31 -9.07 8.95 -1.90
CA PRO A 31 -9.85 9.64 -0.89
C PRO A 31 -10.99 10.43 -1.54
N GLU A 32 -12.13 10.55 -0.84
CA GLU A 32 -13.28 11.34 -1.32
C GLU A 32 -13.00 12.85 -1.33
N THR A 33 -12.00 13.31 -0.59
CA THR A 33 -11.64 14.73 -0.45
C THR A 33 -10.18 14.98 -0.82
N ASP A 34 -9.90 16.11 -1.45
CA ASP A 34 -8.57 16.48 -1.95
C ASP A 34 -7.53 16.73 -0.85
N ALA A 35 -7.96 17.04 0.37
CA ALA A 35 -7.08 17.35 1.50
C ALA A 35 -7.53 16.63 2.78
N PRO A 36 -6.59 16.22 3.65
CA PRO A 36 -6.93 15.74 4.97
C PRO A 36 -7.62 16.85 5.78
N PRO A 37 -8.55 16.50 6.68
CA PRO A 37 -9.32 17.49 7.44
C PRO A 37 -8.45 18.31 8.41
N ASP A 38 -7.33 17.74 8.89
CA ASP A 38 -6.36 18.39 9.77
C ASP A 38 -4.99 17.68 9.70
N GLY A 39 -3.98 18.25 10.37
CA GLY A 39 -2.64 17.66 10.44
C GLY A 39 -2.59 16.32 11.17
N SER A 40 -3.46 16.08 12.15
CA SER A 40 -3.50 14.80 12.86
C SER A 40 -3.99 13.67 11.96
N ALA A 41 -4.88 13.98 11.00
CA ALA A 41 -5.32 13.02 9.99
C ALA A 41 -4.19 12.64 9.04
N TRP A 42 -3.35 13.61 8.68
CA TRP A 42 -2.12 13.33 7.92
C TRP A 42 -1.18 12.39 8.68
N ASP A 43 -0.90 12.68 9.95
CA ASP A 43 0.02 11.86 10.76
C ASP A 43 -0.49 10.42 10.88
N ARG A 44 -1.80 10.22 11.13
CA ARG A 44 -2.42 8.89 11.15
C ARG A 44 -2.28 8.15 9.83
N SER A 45 -2.40 8.84 8.71
CA SER A 45 -2.22 8.24 7.38
C SER A 45 -0.78 7.75 7.17
N VAL A 46 0.21 8.53 7.61
CA VAL A 46 1.62 8.14 7.55
C VAL A 46 1.88 6.94 8.45
N GLU A 47 1.42 6.98 9.70
CA GLU A 47 1.57 5.89 10.66
C GLU A 47 0.94 4.59 10.16
N SER A 48 -0.29 4.64 9.63
CA SER A 48 -0.96 3.47 9.05
C SER A 48 -0.22 2.94 7.83
N PHE A 49 0.26 3.80 6.93
CA PHE A 49 1.05 3.36 5.78
C PHE A 49 2.33 2.64 6.22
N LEU A 50 3.06 3.17 7.21
CA LEU A 50 4.28 2.54 7.70
C LEU A 50 3.98 1.22 8.42
N ALA A 51 2.93 1.16 9.23
CA ALA A 51 2.53 -0.06 9.92
C ALA A 51 2.13 -1.19 8.96
N ASP A 52 1.40 -0.87 7.88
CA ASP A 52 1.03 -1.86 6.86
C ASP A 52 2.26 -2.31 6.05
N LEU A 53 3.21 -1.42 5.80
CA LEU A 53 4.47 -1.78 5.14
C LEU A 53 5.30 -2.74 6.00
N ASP A 54 5.39 -2.49 7.32
CA ASP A 54 6.05 -3.39 8.26
C ASP A 54 5.33 -4.73 8.35
N ALA A 55 4.00 -4.74 8.32
CA ALA A 55 3.23 -5.97 8.29
C ALA A 55 3.44 -6.79 7.00
N MET A 56 3.58 -6.13 5.85
CA MET A 56 3.91 -6.82 4.60
C MET A 56 5.32 -7.42 4.65
N GLN A 57 6.30 -6.66 5.17
CA GLN A 57 7.65 -7.17 5.38
C GLN A 57 7.64 -8.38 6.33
N ALA A 58 6.88 -8.31 7.42
CA ALA A 58 6.75 -9.43 8.36
C ALA A 58 6.14 -10.66 7.68
N LEU A 59 5.10 -10.49 6.86
CA LEU A 59 4.48 -11.58 6.10
C LEU A 59 5.49 -12.26 5.15
N VAL A 60 6.29 -11.47 4.44
CA VAL A 60 7.34 -11.97 3.53
C VAL A 60 8.48 -12.67 4.28
N MET A 61 8.84 -12.18 5.46
CA MET A 61 9.95 -12.72 6.26
C MET A 61 9.56 -13.91 7.14
N ASP A 62 8.26 -14.18 7.30
CA ASP A 62 7.79 -15.34 8.06
C ASP A 62 8.10 -16.64 7.32
N ARG A 63 8.85 -17.54 7.99
CA ARG A 63 9.23 -18.85 7.46
C ARG A 63 8.04 -19.80 7.29
N ALA A 64 6.91 -19.52 7.95
CA ALA A 64 5.67 -20.27 7.75
C ALA A 64 4.94 -19.87 6.46
N THR A 65 5.28 -18.72 5.86
CA THR A 65 4.67 -18.26 4.61
C THR A 65 5.34 -18.94 3.42
N ASP A 66 4.60 -19.76 2.68
CA ASP A 66 5.05 -20.21 1.36
C ASP A 66 4.82 -19.09 0.34
N LEU A 67 5.88 -18.36 0.01
CA LEU A 67 5.84 -17.23 -0.91
C LEU A 67 5.40 -17.59 -2.34
N PHE A 68 5.53 -18.85 -2.72
CA PHE A 68 5.23 -19.36 -4.07
C PHE A 68 3.89 -20.09 -4.15
N ALA A 69 3.30 -20.45 -3.01
CA ALA A 69 1.96 -21.03 -2.98
C ALA A 69 0.92 -20.01 -3.46
N GLN A 70 -0.08 -20.50 -4.20
CA GLN A 70 -1.22 -19.69 -4.58
C GLN A 70 -2.08 -19.39 -3.35
N ILE A 71 -2.49 -18.14 -3.22
CA ILE A 71 -3.43 -17.70 -2.20
C ILE A 71 -4.80 -18.34 -2.52
N PRO A 72 -5.40 -19.13 -1.60
CA PRO A 72 -6.57 -19.95 -1.92
C PRO A 72 -7.82 -19.19 -2.36
N TRP A 73 -7.96 -17.94 -1.93
CA TRP A 73 -9.09 -17.06 -2.25
C TRP A 73 -8.78 -16.09 -3.41
N GLY A 74 -7.60 -16.19 -4.01
CA GLY A 74 -7.23 -15.42 -5.19
C GLY A 74 -7.47 -16.16 -6.50
N ASP A 75 -7.21 -15.47 -7.61
CA ASP A 75 -7.24 -15.97 -8.98
C ASP A 75 -5.85 -16.44 -9.46
N GLY A 76 -5.01 -16.90 -8.52
CA GLY A 76 -3.65 -17.41 -8.78
C GLY A 76 -2.51 -16.49 -8.32
N GLN A 77 -2.80 -15.44 -7.56
CA GLN A 77 -1.80 -14.62 -6.88
C GLN A 77 -1.02 -15.46 -5.84
N THR A 78 0.23 -15.08 -5.59
CA THR A 78 1.06 -15.61 -4.50
C THR A 78 1.51 -14.45 -3.63
N VAL A 79 1.93 -14.72 -2.39
CA VAL A 79 2.47 -13.66 -1.51
C VAL A 79 3.68 -12.95 -2.14
N LEU A 80 4.55 -13.69 -2.85
CA LEU A 80 5.66 -13.08 -3.59
C LEU A 80 5.17 -12.08 -4.66
N ARG A 81 4.14 -12.47 -5.43
CA ARG A 81 3.57 -11.58 -6.46
C ARG A 81 3.03 -10.32 -5.82
N GLU A 82 2.25 -10.44 -4.75
CA GLU A 82 1.67 -9.29 -4.06
C GLU A 82 2.75 -8.38 -3.46
N ALA A 83 3.83 -8.94 -2.90
CA ALA A 83 4.97 -8.17 -2.42
C ALA A 83 5.65 -7.35 -3.54
N LEU A 84 5.81 -7.93 -4.73
CA LEU A 84 6.39 -7.25 -5.88
C LEU A 84 5.47 -6.16 -6.43
N VAL A 85 4.16 -6.41 -6.50
CA VAL A 85 3.16 -5.41 -6.91
C VAL A 85 3.19 -4.21 -5.97
N LEU A 86 3.20 -4.47 -4.66
CA LEU A 86 3.29 -3.42 -3.64
C LEU A 86 4.58 -2.62 -3.77
N ALA A 87 5.72 -3.28 -3.94
CA ALA A 87 7.02 -2.61 -4.07
C ALA A 87 7.10 -1.73 -5.34
N ASP A 88 6.60 -2.22 -6.48
CA ASP A 88 6.58 -1.49 -7.75
C ASP A 88 5.64 -0.28 -7.66
N HIS A 89 4.42 -0.48 -7.16
CA HIS A 89 3.43 0.58 -6.94
C HIS A 89 3.97 1.68 -6.02
N ASN A 90 4.53 1.30 -4.86
CA ASN A 90 5.09 2.24 -3.91
C ASN A 90 6.27 3.02 -4.52
N SER A 91 7.15 2.35 -5.28
CA SER A 91 8.29 3.00 -5.93
C SER A 91 7.85 4.02 -6.97
N TYR A 92 6.84 3.68 -7.78
CA TYR A 92 6.29 4.58 -8.80
C TYR A 92 5.73 5.86 -8.18
N HIS A 93 4.88 5.72 -7.16
CA HIS A 93 4.24 6.88 -6.52
C HIS A 93 5.18 7.66 -5.61
N LEU A 94 6.18 7.01 -4.98
CA LEU A 94 7.26 7.72 -4.28
C LEU A 94 8.03 8.64 -5.24
N GLY A 95 8.32 8.17 -6.46
CA GLY A 95 8.93 9.00 -7.50
C GLY A 95 8.10 10.24 -7.84
N GLN A 96 6.79 10.09 -7.96
CA GLN A 96 5.87 11.21 -8.18
C GLN A 96 5.87 12.20 -7.01
N LEU A 97 5.87 11.72 -5.76
CA LEU A 97 5.91 12.57 -4.57
C LEU A 97 7.21 13.38 -4.51
N ILE A 98 8.36 12.76 -4.78
CA ILE A 98 9.66 13.44 -4.82
C ILE A 98 9.66 14.51 -5.92
N LEU A 99 9.13 14.21 -7.11
CA LEU A 99 9.06 15.16 -8.22
C LEU A 99 8.20 16.38 -7.83
N ILE A 100 7.01 16.17 -7.27
CA ILE A 100 6.13 17.26 -6.81
C ILE A 100 6.84 18.08 -5.73
N GLY A 101 7.47 17.44 -4.75
CA GLY A 101 8.22 18.13 -3.70
C GLY A 101 9.33 19.02 -4.25
N LYS A 102 10.06 18.58 -5.27
CA LYS A 102 11.08 19.40 -5.97
C LYS A 102 10.46 20.58 -6.73
N VAL A 103 9.37 20.34 -7.47
CA VAL A 103 8.67 21.40 -8.22
C VAL A 103 8.10 22.47 -7.29
N LEU A 104 7.64 22.08 -6.11
CA LEU A 104 7.10 22.99 -5.09
C LEU A 104 8.20 23.62 -4.20
N GLY A 105 9.47 23.27 -4.38
CA GLY A 105 10.57 23.76 -3.54
C GLY A 105 10.54 23.23 -2.09
N ALA A 106 9.79 22.17 -1.83
CA ALA A 106 9.70 21.52 -0.52
C ALA A 106 10.81 20.48 -0.29
N LEU A 107 11.51 20.08 -1.35
CA LEU A 107 12.67 19.20 -1.31
C LEU A 107 13.81 19.86 -2.09
N GLU A 108 14.91 20.15 -1.43
CA GLU A 108 16.14 20.66 -2.08
C GLU A 108 16.90 19.53 -2.80
N SER A 109 17.65 19.90 -3.83
CA SER A 109 18.50 19.01 -4.63
C SER A 109 19.86 18.78 -3.99
#